data_AF-X0AAI3-F1
#
_entry.id   AF-X0AAI3-F1
#
_cell.length_a   1.000
_cell.length_b   1.000
_cell.length_c   1.000
_cell.angle_alpha   90.00
_cell.angle_beta   90.00
_cell.angle_gamma   90.00
#
_symmetry.space_group_name_H-M   'P 1'
#
loop_
_entity.id
_entity.type
_entity.pdbx_description
1 polymer ?
#
loop_
_entity_poly.entity_id
_entity_poly.type
_entity_poly.pdbx_seq_one_letter_code
_entity_poly.pdbx_strand_id
1 'polypeptide(L)'
;MDPTERLPTEILRKIIWNLPKSYHQGIICGLRWKKTLRLSAIATVSRRWQQLIEPFLFKDLHLRIEKVLEYKYATCLTPQRLSYVRNVTVKCVLASHICKRPKRFTQGPGDCDSRKHHPNDERAFNDFVGRVFGILKDLPRGEKPYVEMIFEMSCSEFRVTFTQKGMQYMELYDTWKDFPELPMISVFRACGSTDTPTFTPGDICRLACKMPRLEKFGVRAIESLRDYVYGEAVMRNSLARSLDLIPMSVQTLLVDYQRERILGQTYNPPSIIPVESNREVLSEAVRRLAQRHGIREITLLASVDSAIFQPSTESSCWPTLESFTFAFCDVLPSGEWVATGENPLSAEEEEYQRQEVREGMADGHYCPPGCEIENSFKSRMKEGIMDHFLLAAAQAVCHMPKIRKLSVRHVFDPTDFEEDISRAGFSFSTATGLMVLGKTDVPILSHEALEAWKTAMKTHDIVFDRCLTNELDVAGKYANEFGPEFQWDEQDVYLF
;
A
#
# COMPACT_ATOMS: atom_id res chain seq x y z
N MET A 1 -36.60 39.11 -9.77
CA MET A 1 -35.19 38.68 -9.92
C MET A 1 -34.67 38.37 -8.53
N ASP A 2 -34.06 37.20 -8.36
CA ASP A 2 -33.40 36.81 -7.11
C ASP A 2 -32.23 37.80 -6.84
N PRO A 3 -32.16 38.44 -5.66
CA PRO A 3 -31.09 39.39 -5.33
C PRO A 3 -29.68 38.81 -5.47
N THR A 4 -29.54 37.49 -5.31
CA THR A 4 -28.26 36.79 -5.42
C THR A 4 -27.71 36.76 -6.85
N GLU A 5 -28.55 36.94 -7.87
CA GLU A 5 -28.10 37.03 -9.27
C GLU A 5 -27.38 38.34 -9.60
N ARG A 6 -27.47 39.35 -8.73
CA ARG A 6 -26.75 40.64 -8.88
C ARG A 6 -25.35 40.62 -8.28
N LEU A 7 -25.00 39.59 -7.51
CA LEU A 7 -23.66 39.49 -6.90
C LEU A 7 -22.60 39.18 -7.98
N PRO A 8 -21.40 39.78 -7.90
CA PRO A 8 -20.26 39.39 -8.72
C PRO A 8 -19.88 37.92 -8.51
N THR A 9 -19.36 37.29 -9.56
CA THR A 9 -19.01 35.86 -9.57
C THR A 9 -17.94 35.52 -8.52
N GLU A 10 -17.05 36.47 -8.25
CA GLU A 10 -15.98 36.38 -7.25
C GLU A 10 -16.55 36.30 -5.83
N ILE A 11 -17.63 37.05 -5.56
CA ILE A 11 -18.32 37.01 -4.27
C ILE A 11 -19.04 35.66 -4.11
N LEU A 12 -19.72 35.20 -5.16
CA LEU A 12 -20.38 33.88 -5.14
C LEU A 12 -19.38 32.74 -4.91
N ARG A 13 -18.21 32.78 -5.55
CA ARG A 13 -17.12 31.80 -5.31
C ARG A 13 -16.60 31.85 -3.88
N LYS A 14 -16.42 33.05 -3.31
CA LYS A 14 -16.03 33.20 -1.90
C LYS A 14 -17.09 32.66 -0.95
N ILE A 15 -18.38 32.87 -1.23
CA ILE A 15 -19.47 32.29 -0.43
C ILE A 15 -19.39 30.77 -0.48
N ILE A 16 -19.26 30.19 -1.68
CA ILE A 16 -19.15 28.74 -1.87
C ILE A 16 -17.94 28.21 -1.08
N TRP A 17 -16.76 28.81 -1.24
CA TRP A 17 -15.52 28.36 -0.59
C TRP A 17 -15.54 28.42 0.95
N ASN A 18 -16.33 29.31 1.53
CA ASN A 18 -16.46 29.45 2.98
C ASN A 18 -17.58 28.59 3.58
N LEU A 19 -18.26 27.77 2.77
CA LEU A 19 -19.19 26.79 3.33
C LEU A 19 -18.39 25.72 4.11
N PRO A 20 -18.95 25.16 5.19
CA PRO A 20 -18.27 24.10 5.94
C PRO A 20 -17.90 22.92 5.03
N LYS A 21 -16.79 22.22 5.29
CA LYS A 21 -16.33 21.07 4.48
C LYS A 21 -17.41 20.01 4.27
N SER A 22 -18.35 19.85 5.21
CA SER A 22 -19.51 18.96 5.08
C SER A 22 -20.46 19.33 3.93
N TYR A 23 -20.45 20.58 3.46
CA TYR A 23 -21.19 21.06 2.29
C TYR A 23 -20.44 20.82 0.98
N HIS A 24 -19.11 20.74 1.04
CA HIS A 24 -18.20 20.49 -0.08
C HIS A 24 -18.01 19.01 -0.41
N GLN A 25 -18.48 18.10 0.44
CA GLN A 25 -18.45 16.68 0.13
C GLN A 25 -19.19 16.45 -1.18
N GLY A 26 -18.42 16.00 -2.19
CA GLY A 26 -18.83 15.82 -3.57
C GLY A 26 -19.97 14.81 -3.71
N ILE A 27 -20.30 14.50 -4.95
CA ILE A 27 -21.33 13.52 -5.26
C ILE A 27 -20.86 12.13 -4.80
N ILE A 28 -21.16 11.79 -3.55
CA ILE A 28 -21.16 10.41 -3.07
C ILE A 28 -22.45 9.79 -3.61
N CYS A 29 -22.36 9.18 -4.79
CA CYS A 29 -23.39 8.28 -5.26
C CYS A 29 -23.47 7.07 -4.29
N GLY A 30 -24.24 7.19 -3.22
CA GLY A 30 -24.68 6.02 -2.43
C GLY A 30 -24.69 6.14 -0.91
N LEU A 31 -24.10 7.16 -0.29
CA LEU A 31 -24.30 7.38 1.14
C LEU A 31 -25.58 8.18 1.38
N ARG A 32 -26.53 7.53 2.06
CA ARG A 32 -27.81 8.04 2.55
C ARG A 32 -27.60 9.00 3.73
N TRP A 33 -27.44 10.33 3.55
CA TRP A 33 -27.10 11.21 4.69
C TRP A 33 -28.01 12.43 4.87
N LYS A 34 -28.30 12.70 6.14
CA LYS A 34 -29.37 13.49 6.75
C LYS A 34 -29.31 15.01 6.45
N LYS A 35 -30.49 15.61 6.23
CA LYS A 35 -31.01 16.95 6.62
C LYS A 35 -30.13 18.24 6.60
N THR A 36 -28.96 18.30 5.97
CA THR A 36 -28.23 19.58 5.76
C THR A 36 -28.32 20.05 4.30
N LEU A 37 -28.48 21.36 4.08
CA LEU A 37 -28.44 21.99 2.75
C LEU A 37 -27.14 21.57 2.04
N ARG A 38 -27.21 21.05 0.82
CA ARG A 38 -26.03 20.59 0.07
C ARG A 38 -25.76 21.49 -1.13
N LEU A 39 -24.49 21.61 -1.54
CA LEU A 39 -24.10 22.30 -2.77
C LEU A 39 -24.88 21.79 -4.00
N SER A 40 -25.24 20.51 -4.04
CA SER A 40 -26.08 19.94 -5.11
C SER A 40 -27.46 20.59 -5.22
N ALA A 41 -28.07 20.97 -4.10
CA ALA A 41 -29.35 21.69 -4.11
C ALA A 41 -29.17 23.13 -4.57
N ILE A 42 -28.05 23.78 -4.19
CA ILE A 42 -27.72 25.13 -4.64
C ILE A 42 -27.40 25.14 -6.14
N ALA A 43 -26.78 24.08 -6.66
CA ALA A 43 -26.53 23.90 -8.09
C ALA A 43 -27.82 23.82 -8.92
N THR A 44 -28.98 23.49 -8.31
CA THR A 44 -30.28 23.49 -9.00
C THR A 44 -31.01 24.83 -8.98
N VAL A 45 -30.51 25.83 -8.25
CA VAL A 45 -31.16 27.15 -8.10
C VAL A 45 -31.17 27.92 -9.43
N SER A 46 -30.05 27.96 -10.14
CA SER A 46 -29.97 28.56 -11.48
C SER A 46 -28.77 28.01 -12.26
N ARG A 47 -28.75 28.20 -13.59
CA ARG A 47 -27.61 27.81 -14.43
C ARG A 47 -26.30 28.46 -13.99
N ARG A 48 -26.35 29.69 -13.46
CA ARG A 48 -25.18 30.39 -12.97
C ARG A 48 -24.60 29.72 -11.73
N TRP A 49 -25.46 29.40 -10.76
CA TRP A 49 -25.05 28.63 -9.58
C TRP A 49 -24.55 27.23 -9.94
N GLN A 50 -25.21 26.57 -10.89
CA GLN A 50 -24.78 25.27 -11.43
C GLN A 50 -23.34 25.34 -11.95
N GLN A 51 -23.02 26.26 -12.86
CA GLN A 51 -21.68 26.40 -13.44
C GLN A 51 -20.60 26.73 -12.41
N LEU A 52 -20.95 27.44 -11.32
CA LEU A 52 -19.99 27.76 -10.26
C LEU A 52 -19.77 26.62 -9.28
N ILE A 53 -20.76 25.77 -9.07
CA ILE A 53 -20.73 24.70 -8.07
C ILE A 53 -20.26 23.36 -8.66
N GLU A 54 -20.64 23.05 -9.90
CA GLU A 54 -20.28 21.78 -10.55
C GLU A 54 -18.77 21.47 -10.54
N PRO A 55 -17.85 22.44 -10.75
CA PRO A 55 -16.42 22.19 -10.62
C PRO A 55 -16.00 21.67 -9.25
N PHE A 56 -16.70 22.05 -8.19
CA PHE A 56 -16.44 21.56 -6.83
C PHE A 56 -17.11 20.20 -6.58
N LEU A 57 -18.35 20.01 -7.07
CA LEU A 57 -19.11 18.78 -6.86
C LEU A 57 -18.53 17.57 -7.61
N PHE A 58 -17.99 17.80 -8.82
CA PHE A 58 -17.47 16.77 -9.70
C PHE A 58 -15.95 16.63 -9.66
N LYS A 59 -15.27 17.43 -8.81
CA LYS A 59 -13.83 17.29 -8.59
C LYS A 59 -13.46 15.89 -8.10
N ASP A 60 -14.24 15.38 -7.14
CA ASP A 60 -14.04 14.09 -6.49
C ASP A 60 -15.15 13.13 -6.92
N LEU A 61 -14.78 12.10 -7.68
CA LEU A 61 -15.68 11.10 -8.23
C LEU A 61 -15.58 9.81 -7.42
N HIS A 62 -16.65 9.43 -6.72
CA HIS A 62 -16.71 8.18 -5.96
C HIS A 62 -17.54 7.12 -6.69
N LEU A 63 -16.87 6.06 -7.16
CA LEU A 63 -17.45 4.94 -7.88
C LEU A 63 -17.61 3.75 -6.95
N ARG A 64 -18.86 3.36 -6.67
CA ARG A 64 -19.18 2.19 -5.83
C ARG A 64 -19.77 1.08 -6.69
N ILE A 65 -19.41 -0.16 -6.40
CA ILE A 65 -19.83 -1.32 -7.20
C ILE A 65 -21.34 -1.37 -7.46
N GLU A 66 -22.17 -1.24 -6.42
CA GLU A 66 -23.64 -1.27 -6.56
C GLU A 66 -24.14 -0.24 -7.58
N LYS A 67 -23.59 0.98 -7.58
CA LYS A 67 -24.07 2.07 -8.43
C LYS A 67 -23.55 1.97 -9.85
N VAL A 68 -22.33 1.44 -10.03
CA VAL A 68 -21.73 1.26 -11.35
C VAL A 68 -22.44 0.12 -12.07
N LEU A 69 -22.74 -0.97 -11.36
CA LEU A 69 -23.49 -2.09 -11.92
C LEU A 69 -24.96 -1.71 -12.24
N GLU A 70 -25.57 -0.81 -11.46
CA GLU A 70 -26.92 -0.25 -11.73
C GLU A 70 -26.96 0.81 -12.85
N TYR A 71 -25.85 1.12 -13.56
CA TYR A 71 -25.77 2.15 -14.62
C TYR A 71 -26.20 3.56 -14.23
N LYS A 72 -26.24 3.89 -12.93
CA LYS A 72 -26.75 5.19 -12.45
C LYS A 72 -25.91 6.41 -12.84
N TYR A 73 -24.71 6.18 -13.38
CA TYR A 73 -23.77 7.23 -13.76
C TYR A 73 -23.94 7.75 -15.20
N ALA A 74 -24.55 6.95 -16.09
CA ALA A 74 -24.65 7.26 -17.51
C ALA A 74 -25.44 8.56 -17.81
N THR A 75 -26.35 8.95 -16.91
CA THR A 75 -27.17 10.16 -17.07
C THR A 75 -26.58 11.40 -16.39
N CYS A 76 -25.60 11.26 -15.50
CA CYS A 76 -25.08 12.37 -14.70
C CYS A 76 -23.67 12.82 -15.10
N LEU A 77 -22.84 11.95 -15.68
CA LEU A 77 -21.46 12.26 -16.07
C LEU A 77 -21.40 12.73 -17.53
N THR A 78 -21.78 13.98 -17.79
CA THR A 78 -21.57 14.60 -19.10
C THR A 78 -20.09 14.87 -19.36
N PRO A 79 -19.64 15.02 -20.63
CA PRO A 79 -18.26 15.38 -20.94
C PRO A 79 -17.77 16.64 -20.21
N GLN A 80 -18.65 17.64 -20.04
CA GLN A 80 -18.33 18.85 -19.27
C GLN A 80 -18.07 18.53 -17.79
N ARG A 81 -18.88 17.67 -17.16
CA ARG A 81 -18.69 17.31 -15.75
C ARG A 81 -17.46 16.45 -15.53
N LEU A 82 -17.17 15.54 -16.47
CA LEU A 82 -15.93 14.75 -16.48
C LEU A 82 -14.68 15.65 -16.59
N SER A 83 -14.77 16.81 -17.25
CA SER A 83 -13.65 17.77 -17.33
C SER A 83 -13.25 18.37 -15.98
N TYR A 84 -14.14 18.32 -14.97
CA TYR A 84 -13.86 18.81 -13.63
C TYR A 84 -13.21 17.77 -12.72
N VAL A 85 -13.25 16.49 -13.08
CA VAL A 85 -12.73 15.38 -12.27
C VAL A 85 -11.23 15.54 -12.06
N ARG A 86 -10.79 15.44 -10.81
CA ARG A 86 -9.38 15.45 -10.40
C ARG A 86 -9.04 14.23 -9.56
N ASN A 87 -9.98 13.71 -8.78
CA ASN A 87 -9.79 12.53 -7.96
C ASN A 87 -10.89 11.51 -8.24
N VAL A 88 -10.51 10.24 -8.34
CA VAL A 88 -11.43 9.11 -8.54
C VAL A 88 -11.18 8.09 -7.44
N THR A 89 -12.16 7.87 -6.57
CA THR A 89 -12.11 6.79 -5.58
C THR A 89 -13.04 5.67 -6.02
N VAL A 90 -12.49 4.50 -6.27
CA VAL A 90 -13.22 3.29 -6.64
C VAL A 90 -13.30 2.39 -5.43
N LYS A 91 -14.51 2.16 -4.92
CA LYS A 91 -14.75 1.29 -3.76
C LYS A 91 -15.49 0.03 -4.19
N CYS A 92 -14.81 -1.11 -4.12
CA CYS A 92 -15.36 -2.42 -4.42
C CYS A 92 -15.71 -3.13 -3.12
N VAL A 93 -17.01 -3.18 -2.78
CA VAL A 93 -17.55 -3.90 -1.62
C VAL A 93 -18.54 -4.94 -2.14
N LEU A 94 -18.14 -6.21 -2.18
CA LEU A 94 -18.98 -7.27 -2.76
C LEU A 94 -20.10 -7.66 -1.79
N ALA A 95 -21.29 -7.92 -2.33
CA ALA A 95 -22.50 -8.12 -1.54
C ALA A 95 -22.45 -9.36 -0.65
N SER A 96 -21.75 -10.41 -1.08
CA SER A 96 -21.48 -11.63 -0.30
C SER A 96 -20.61 -11.37 0.94
N HIS A 97 -19.93 -10.23 0.98
CA HIS A 97 -19.02 -9.86 2.07
C HIS A 97 -19.62 -8.80 3.01
N ILE A 98 -20.78 -8.22 2.68
CA ILE A 98 -21.51 -7.30 3.56
C ILE A 98 -22.15 -8.11 4.70
N CYS A 99 -21.59 -8.03 5.91
CA CYS A 99 -22.23 -8.57 7.12
C CYS A 99 -23.58 -7.89 7.37
N LYS A 100 -24.70 -8.57 7.05
CA LYS A 100 -26.01 -8.15 7.55
C LYS A 100 -26.06 -8.50 9.04
N ARG A 101 -26.17 -7.50 9.92
CA ARG A 101 -26.41 -7.71 11.36
C ARG A 101 -27.51 -8.77 11.58
N PRO A 102 -27.31 -9.82 12.40
CA PRO A 102 -28.43 -10.44 13.07
C PRO A 102 -29.03 -9.39 14.02
N LYS A 103 -30.34 -9.13 13.90
CA LYS A 103 -31.05 -8.09 14.67
C LYS A 103 -31.12 -8.35 16.19
N ARG A 104 -30.51 -9.42 16.72
CA ARG A 104 -30.56 -9.79 18.13
C ARG A 104 -29.22 -10.37 18.58
N PHE A 105 -28.60 -9.73 19.57
CA PHE A 105 -27.43 -10.19 20.33
C PHE A 105 -27.78 -11.36 21.28
N THR A 106 -28.56 -12.34 20.85
CA THR A 106 -29.00 -13.45 21.72
C THR A 106 -28.73 -14.84 21.16
N GLN A 107 -28.06 -14.94 20.02
CA GLN A 107 -27.46 -16.19 19.55
C GLN A 107 -25.99 -15.88 19.31
N GLY A 108 -25.12 -16.77 19.77
CA GLY A 108 -23.67 -16.61 19.69
C GLY A 108 -23.19 -16.36 18.25
N PRO A 109 -21.90 -16.02 18.05
CA PRO A 109 -21.37 -15.60 16.75
C PRO A 109 -21.45 -16.63 15.60
N GLY A 110 -22.00 -17.83 15.82
CA GLY A 110 -21.81 -18.99 14.95
C GLY A 110 -22.78 -19.18 13.78
N ASP A 111 -23.28 -18.11 13.15
CA ASP A 111 -24.19 -18.23 11.99
C ASP A 111 -23.73 -17.45 10.75
N CYS A 112 -22.46 -17.03 10.68
CA CYS A 112 -21.81 -16.67 9.41
C CYS A 112 -21.21 -17.92 8.75
N ASP A 113 -22.04 -18.95 8.61
CA ASP A 113 -21.65 -20.25 8.12
C ASP A 113 -21.29 -20.17 6.62
N SER A 114 -20.00 -20.34 6.33
CA SER A 114 -19.43 -20.61 5.00
C SER A 114 -19.57 -19.53 3.90
N ARG A 115 -18.72 -18.50 3.95
CA ARG A 115 -18.40 -17.70 2.74
C ARG A 115 -17.47 -18.49 1.81
N LYS A 116 -18.02 -19.46 1.08
CA LYS A 116 -17.32 -20.08 -0.05
C LYS A 116 -17.12 -19.03 -1.14
N HIS A 117 -15.98 -19.09 -1.81
CA HIS A 117 -15.71 -18.35 -3.05
C HIS A 117 -16.92 -18.47 -3.97
N HIS A 118 -17.65 -17.36 -4.18
CA HIS A 118 -18.82 -17.37 -5.03
C HIS A 118 -18.35 -16.97 -6.45
N PRO A 119 -18.48 -17.81 -7.47
CA PRO A 119 -18.10 -17.44 -8.85
C PRO A 119 -18.83 -16.18 -9.39
N ASN A 120 -19.88 -15.74 -8.69
CA ASN A 120 -20.60 -14.52 -9.00
C ASN A 120 -19.85 -13.26 -8.52
N ASP A 121 -19.00 -13.38 -7.51
CA ASP A 121 -18.23 -12.29 -6.94
C ASP A 121 -17.08 -11.89 -7.86
N GLU A 122 -16.32 -12.86 -8.40
CA GLU A 122 -15.31 -12.60 -9.42
C GLU A 122 -15.92 -11.99 -10.69
N ARG A 123 -17.07 -12.52 -11.13
CA ARG A 123 -17.78 -11.94 -12.27
C ARG A 123 -18.22 -10.50 -11.99
N ALA A 124 -18.80 -10.24 -10.81
CA ALA A 124 -19.23 -8.91 -10.43
C ALA A 124 -18.05 -7.93 -10.32
N PHE A 125 -16.91 -8.39 -9.80
CA PHE A 125 -15.65 -7.64 -9.77
C PHE A 125 -15.18 -7.29 -11.18
N ASN A 126 -15.08 -8.27 -12.07
CA ASN A 126 -14.64 -8.05 -13.45
C ASN A 126 -15.58 -7.12 -14.23
N ASP A 127 -16.89 -7.33 -14.13
CA ASP A 127 -17.91 -6.45 -14.73
C ASP A 127 -17.82 -5.02 -14.18
N PHE A 128 -17.58 -4.88 -12.88
CA PHE A 128 -17.42 -3.59 -12.22
C PHE A 128 -16.18 -2.85 -12.72
N VAL A 129 -15.02 -3.50 -12.71
CA VAL A 129 -13.76 -2.90 -13.16
C VAL A 129 -13.88 -2.49 -14.64
N GLY A 130 -14.39 -3.38 -15.50
CA GLY A 130 -14.59 -3.07 -16.92
C GLY A 130 -15.49 -1.85 -17.15
N ARG A 131 -16.55 -1.69 -16.34
CA ARG A 131 -17.43 -0.50 -16.41
C ARG A 131 -16.79 0.76 -15.85
N VAL A 132 -15.99 0.66 -14.79
CA VAL A 132 -15.21 1.81 -14.29
C VAL A 132 -14.31 2.34 -15.39
N PHE A 133 -13.53 1.47 -16.04
CA PHE A 133 -12.71 1.84 -17.19
C PHE A 133 -13.56 2.39 -18.34
N GLY A 134 -14.73 1.79 -18.59
CA GLY A 134 -15.70 2.27 -19.57
C GLY A 134 -16.23 3.69 -19.30
N ILE A 135 -16.37 4.11 -18.04
CA ILE A 135 -16.76 5.46 -17.64
C ILE A 135 -15.57 6.42 -17.77
N LEU A 136 -14.39 6.02 -17.30
CA LEU A 136 -13.22 6.88 -17.23
C LEU A 136 -12.55 7.11 -18.59
N LYS A 137 -12.82 6.27 -19.60
CA LYS A 137 -12.31 6.46 -20.97
C LYS A 137 -12.73 7.80 -21.58
N ASP A 138 -13.88 8.33 -21.13
CA ASP A 138 -14.47 9.57 -21.64
C ASP A 138 -13.94 10.81 -20.92
N LEU A 139 -12.95 10.66 -20.02
CA LEU A 139 -12.23 11.78 -19.43
C LEU A 139 -11.61 12.65 -20.54
N PRO A 140 -11.91 13.96 -20.59
CA PRO A 140 -11.39 14.83 -21.64
C PRO A 140 -9.88 14.82 -21.70
N ARG A 141 -9.32 14.57 -22.88
CA ARG A 141 -7.87 14.56 -23.09
C ARG A 141 -7.32 15.98 -22.95
N GLY A 142 -6.50 16.18 -21.94
CA GLY A 142 -5.73 17.40 -21.73
C GLY A 142 -4.26 17.21 -22.11
N GLU A 143 -3.54 18.32 -22.25
CA GLU A 143 -2.09 18.30 -22.48
C GLU A 143 -1.33 17.60 -21.35
N LYS A 144 -1.81 17.68 -20.11
CA LYS A 144 -1.22 17.01 -18.94
C LYS A 144 -2.23 16.08 -18.26
N PRO A 145 -1.83 14.88 -17.82
CA PRO A 145 -2.67 14.04 -16.97
C PRO A 145 -2.66 14.64 -15.56
N TYR A 146 -3.82 14.74 -14.94
CA TYR A 146 -3.95 15.35 -13.62
C TYR A 146 -4.98 14.66 -12.74
N VAL A 147 -5.43 13.47 -13.15
CA VAL A 147 -6.42 12.70 -12.40
C VAL A 147 -5.69 11.68 -11.55
N GLU A 148 -5.99 11.71 -10.26
CA GLU A 148 -5.59 10.69 -9.30
C GLU A 148 -6.70 9.66 -9.15
N MET A 149 -6.33 8.39 -9.13
CA MET A 149 -7.24 7.27 -8.95
C MET A 149 -6.79 6.40 -7.78
N ILE A 150 -7.71 6.17 -6.85
CA ILE A 150 -7.53 5.25 -5.73
C ILE A 150 -8.52 4.09 -5.91
N PHE A 151 -8.03 2.87 -5.91
CA PHE A 151 -8.82 1.65 -6.01
C PHE A 151 -8.78 0.89 -4.67
N GLU A 152 -9.90 0.88 -3.97
CA GLU A 152 -10.05 0.27 -2.66
C GLU A 152 -10.91 -0.99 -2.77
N MET A 153 -10.38 -2.10 -2.28
CA MET A 153 -11.17 -3.28 -1.93
C MET A 153 -11.35 -3.33 -0.42
N SER A 154 -12.58 -3.19 0.04
CA SER A 154 -12.92 -3.24 1.46
C SER A 154 -14.23 -3.99 1.71
N CYS A 155 -14.35 -4.52 2.93
CA CYS A 155 -15.64 -4.82 3.53
C CYS A 155 -16.19 -3.53 4.17
N SER A 156 -17.51 -3.45 4.34
CA SER A 156 -18.23 -2.32 4.94
C SER A 156 -17.60 -1.76 6.23
N GLU A 157 -17.93 -0.51 6.59
CA GLU A 157 -17.58 0.35 7.77
C GLU A 157 -17.57 -0.28 9.19
N PHE A 158 -17.50 -1.60 9.31
CA PHE A 158 -17.49 -2.34 10.55
C PHE A 158 -16.16 -3.08 10.64
N ARG A 159 -15.35 -2.69 11.64
CA ARG A 159 -14.23 -3.47 12.17
C ARG A 159 -14.77 -4.79 12.70
N VAL A 160 -14.97 -5.75 11.80
CA VAL A 160 -15.04 -7.16 12.15
C VAL A 160 -13.73 -7.70 11.64
N THR A 161 -12.79 -7.90 12.57
CA THR A 161 -11.55 -8.63 12.31
C THR A 161 -11.96 -10.00 11.76
N PHE A 162 -11.66 -10.23 10.49
CA PHE A 162 -11.97 -11.49 9.85
C PHE A 162 -10.88 -12.48 10.23
N THR A 163 -11.15 -13.27 11.26
CA THR A 163 -10.40 -14.49 11.47
C THR A 163 -10.83 -15.51 10.40
N GLN A 164 -9.89 -15.85 9.52
CA GLN A 164 -9.54 -17.26 9.32
C GLN A 164 -10.42 -18.18 8.43
N LYS A 165 -10.99 -17.70 7.32
CA LYS A 165 -11.41 -18.61 6.22
C LYS A 165 -10.88 -18.20 4.85
N GLY A 166 -9.55 -18.20 4.73
CA GLY A 166 -8.80 -17.97 3.48
C GLY A 166 -8.97 -16.54 2.95
N MET A 167 -7.87 -15.78 2.86
CA MET A 167 -7.88 -14.58 2.03
C MET A 167 -8.32 -15.00 0.62
N GLN A 168 -9.49 -14.55 0.18
CA GLN A 168 -9.97 -14.80 -1.17
C GLN A 168 -9.43 -13.68 -2.05
N TYR A 169 -8.56 -14.04 -2.98
CA TYR A 169 -8.09 -13.10 -3.98
C TYR A 169 -9.10 -13.07 -5.14
N MET A 170 -9.50 -11.87 -5.56
CA MET A 170 -10.31 -11.67 -6.76
C MET A 170 -9.36 -11.58 -7.94
N GLU A 171 -9.50 -12.52 -8.88
CA GLU A 171 -8.72 -12.54 -10.11
C GLU A 171 -9.38 -11.70 -11.21
N LEU A 172 -8.57 -10.94 -11.91
CA LEU A 172 -8.96 -10.22 -13.10
C LEU A 172 -8.85 -11.15 -14.33
N TYR A 173 -9.99 -11.37 -14.98
CA TYR A 173 -10.07 -12.17 -16.20
C TYR A 173 -9.31 -11.50 -17.35
N ASP A 174 -8.84 -12.30 -18.30
CA ASP A 174 -8.11 -11.87 -19.49
C ASP A 174 -8.80 -10.78 -20.34
N THR A 175 -10.10 -10.56 -20.13
CA THR A 175 -10.87 -9.45 -20.72
C THR A 175 -10.32 -8.06 -20.35
N TRP A 176 -9.48 -7.96 -19.32
CA TRP A 176 -8.76 -6.71 -19.02
C TRP A 176 -7.95 -6.19 -20.20
N LYS A 177 -7.49 -7.09 -21.09
CA LYS A 177 -6.77 -6.74 -22.32
C LYS A 177 -7.62 -5.86 -23.24
N ASP A 178 -8.94 -5.96 -23.17
CA ASP A 178 -9.89 -5.15 -23.95
C ASP A 178 -10.31 -3.87 -23.24
N PHE A 179 -9.85 -3.63 -22.00
CA PHE A 179 -10.16 -2.39 -21.29
C PHE A 179 -9.57 -1.18 -22.03
N PRO A 180 -10.31 -0.06 -22.10
CA PRO A 180 -9.84 1.17 -22.73
C PRO A 180 -8.63 1.73 -21.98
N GLU A 181 -7.76 2.43 -22.71
CA GLU A 181 -6.70 3.21 -22.09
C GLU A 181 -7.26 4.43 -21.36
N LEU A 182 -6.64 4.75 -20.23
CA LEU A 182 -6.97 5.88 -19.36
C LEU A 182 -5.78 6.86 -19.30
N PRO A 183 -5.49 7.62 -20.38
CA PRO A 183 -4.31 8.47 -20.46
C PRO A 183 -4.37 9.69 -19.53
N MET A 184 -5.51 9.98 -18.91
CA MET A 184 -5.66 11.14 -18.01
C MET A 184 -5.30 10.85 -16.55
N ILE A 185 -5.12 9.56 -16.21
CA ILE A 185 -4.70 9.14 -14.87
C ILE A 185 -3.19 9.30 -14.75
N SER A 186 -2.74 10.18 -13.86
CA SER A 186 -1.32 10.42 -13.55
C SER A 186 -0.88 9.75 -12.25
N VAL A 187 -1.82 9.47 -11.34
CA VAL A 187 -1.56 8.78 -10.08
C VAL A 187 -2.54 7.63 -9.94
N PHE A 188 -2.04 6.44 -9.65
CA PHE A 188 -2.87 5.27 -9.40
C PHE A 188 -2.39 4.55 -8.16
N ARG A 189 -3.28 4.42 -7.19
CA ARG A 189 -3.05 3.67 -5.95
C ARG A 189 -4.09 2.58 -5.83
N ALA A 190 -3.70 1.38 -5.43
CA ALA A 190 -4.63 0.32 -5.07
C ALA A 190 -4.35 -0.20 -3.67
N CYS A 191 -5.39 -0.30 -2.84
CA CYS A 191 -5.31 -0.79 -1.47
C CYS A 191 -6.23 -1.99 -1.27
N GLY A 192 -5.64 -3.12 -0.89
CA GLY A 192 -6.35 -4.21 -0.27
C GLY A 192 -6.56 -3.98 1.24
N SER A 193 -7.57 -4.61 1.81
CA SER A 193 -7.74 -4.72 3.26
C SER A 193 -7.05 -5.98 3.79
N THR A 194 -6.58 -5.93 5.04
CA THR A 194 -6.05 -7.06 5.82
C THR A 194 -7.10 -8.10 6.13
N ASP A 195 -8.36 -7.69 6.22
CA ASP A 195 -9.40 -8.52 6.81
C ASP A 195 -10.38 -9.02 5.73
N THR A 196 -10.22 -8.67 4.46
CA THR A 196 -11.29 -8.89 3.47
C THR A 196 -10.74 -9.43 2.17
N PRO A 197 -11.55 -10.14 1.37
CA PRO A 197 -11.16 -10.54 0.03
C PRO A 197 -10.56 -9.36 -0.73
N THR A 198 -9.36 -9.56 -1.26
CA THR A 198 -8.54 -8.51 -1.87
C THR A 198 -8.25 -8.86 -3.32
N PHE A 199 -7.66 -7.95 -4.08
CA PHE A 199 -7.23 -8.23 -5.45
C PHE A 199 -5.92 -9.02 -5.45
N THR A 200 -5.67 -9.79 -6.49
CA THR A 200 -4.31 -10.29 -6.75
C THR A 200 -3.39 -9.08 -7.07
N PRO A 201 -2.23 -8.92 -6.41
CA PRO A 201 -1.37 -7.75 -6.63
C PRO A 201 -0.89 -7.59 -8.07
N GLY A 202 -0.69 -8.72 -8.77
CA GLY A 202 -0.34 -8.73 -10.19
C GLY A 202 -1.43 -8.12 -11.08
N ASP A 203 -2.71 -8.25 -10.72
CA ASP A 203 -3.83 -7.67 -11.48
C ASP A 203 -3.84 -6.15 -11.41
N ILE A 204 -3.40 -5.56 -10.31
CA ILE A 204 -3.24 -4.10 -10.22
C ILE A 204 -2.18 -3.60 -11.18
N CYS A 205 -1.09 -4.35 -11.38
CA CYS A 205 -0.10 -4.01 -12.40
C CYS A 205 -0.70 -4.11 -13.81
N ARG A 206 -1.59 -5.07 -14.06
CA ARG A 206 -2.36 -5.18 -15.33
C ARG A 206 -3.32 -4.01 -15.52
N LEU A 207 -3.96 -3.51 -14.46
CA LEU A 207 -4.78 -2.29 -14.55
C LEU A 207 -3.91 -1.05 -14.80
N ALA A 208 -2.77 -0.93 -14.12
CA ALA A 208 -1.84 0.18 -14.30
C ALA A 208 -1.31 0.27 -15.73
N CYS A 209 -1.11 -0.86 -16.42
CA CYS A 209 -0.63 -0.86 -17.81
C CYS A 209 -1.60 -0.16 -18.79
N LYS A 210 -2.88 -0.02 -18.41
CA LYS A 210 -3.88 0.73 -19.17
C LYS A 210 -3.84 2.24 -18.94
N MET A 211 -2.89 2.74 -18.15
CA MET A 211 -2.71 4.16 -17.83
C MET A 211 -1.37 4.63 -18.43
N PRO A 212 -1.29 4.90 -19.75
CA PRO A 212 -0.01 5.08 -20.45
C PRO A 212 0.77 6.33 -20.04
N ARG A 213 0.15 7.25 -19.28
CA ARG A 213 0.78 8.48 -18.77
C ARG A 213 0.86 8.50 -17.24
N LEU A 214 0.82 7.33 -16.62
CA LEU A 214 0.92 7.16 -15.18
C LEU A 214 2.30 7.60 -14.68
N GLU A 215 2.35 8.57 -13.77
CA GLU A 215 3.59 9.11 -13.19
C GLU A 215 3.89 8.51 -11.82
N LYS A 216 2.85 8.23 -11.01
CA LYS A 216 2.98 7.63 -9.68
C LYS A 216 2.12 6.38 -9.57
N PHE A 217 2.73 5.28 -9.12
CA PHE A 217 2.05 4.00 -8.95
C PHE A 217 2.23 3.49 -7.52
N GLY A 218 1.13 3.09 -6.90
CA GLY A 218 1.09 2.53 -5.56
C GLY A 218 0.26 1.25 -5.48
N VAL A 219 0.77 0.22 -4.83
CA VAL A 219 0.01 -0.99 -4.51
C VAL A 219 0.26 -1.40 -3.07
N ARG A 220 -0.82 -1.63 -2.32
CA ARG A 220 -0.80 -2.25 -1.00
C ARG A 220 -1.55 -3.57 -1.04
N ALA A 221 -0.88 -4.64 -0.66
CA ALA A 221 -1.45 -5.96 -0.49
C ALA A 221 -0.68 -6.74 0.58
N ILE A 222 -1.32 -7.78 1.12
CA ILE A 222 -0.73 -8.61 2.17
C ILE A 222 -0.57 -10.04 1.64
N GLU A 223 0.61 -10.59 1.85
CA GLU A 223 0.94 -11.99 1.59
C GLU A 223 0.42 -12.84 2.75
N SER A 224 -0.62 -13.64 2.50
CA SER A 224 -1.25 -14.44 3.55
C SER A 224 -0.32 -15.56 4.03
N LEU A 225 -0.37 -15.85 5.33
CA LEU A 225 0.37 -16.94 5.90
C LEU A 225 -0.06 -18.32 5.35
N ARG A 226 -1.29 -18.45 4.84
CA ARG A 226 -1.72 -19.72 4.23
C ARG A 226 -1.08 -19.99 2.88
N ASP A 227 -0.79 -18.93 2.13
CA ASP A 227 -0.22 -19.02 0.78
C ASP A 227 1.19 -19.62 0.78
N TYR A 228 1.91 -19.55 1.91
CA TYR A 228 3.24 -20.16 2.05
C TYR A 228 3.20 -21.54 2.74
N VAL A 229 2.31 -21.79 3.70
CA VAL A 229 2.25 -23.10 4.40
C VAL A 229 1.83 -24.20 3.42
N TYR A 230 1.00 -23.84 2.43
CA TYR A 230 0.39 -24.80 1.51
C TYR A 230 0.50 -24.42 0.02
N GLY A 231 1.07 -23.27 -0.34
CA GLY A 231 1.08 -22.77 -1.72
C GLY A 231 2.48 -22.44 -2.26
N GLU A 232 2.63 -22.52 -3.58
CA GLU A 232 3.87 -22.24 -4.35
C GLU A 232 4.25 -20.74 -4.40
N ALA A 233 4.00 -19.96 -3.35
CA ALA A 233 4.16 -18.50 -3.34
C ALA A 233 3.48 -17.83 -4.56
N VAL A 234 2.28 -18.29 -4.92
CA VAL A 234 1.60 -17.99 -6.19
C VAL A 234 1.39 -16.48 -6.39
N MET A 235 0.91 -15.77 -5.37
CA MET A 235 0.62 -14.33 -5.44
C MET A 235 1.90 -13.51 -5.57
N ARG A 236 2.94 -13.89 -4.84
CA ARG A 236 4.28 -13.29 -4.92
C ARG A 236 4.87 -13.45 -6.32
N ASN A 237 4.80 -14.65 -6.88
CA ASN A 237 5.24 -14.95 -8.25
C ASN A 237 4.38 -14.23 -9.31
N SER A 238 3.09 -14.04 -9.05
CA SER A 238 2.20 -13.25 -9.90
C SER A 238 2.58 -11.77 -9.89
N LEU A 239 2.83 -11.19 -8.71
CA LEU A 239 3.29 -9.81 -8.57
C LEU A 239 4.63 -9.60 -9.29
N ALA A 240 5.62 -10.44 -8.98
CA ALA A 240 6.96 -10.34 -9.56
C ALA A 240 6.95 -10.38 -11.10
N ARG A 241 6.14 -11.27 -11.69
CA ARG A 241 5.96 -11.32 -13.16
C ARG A 241 5.23 -10.12 -13.74
N SER A 242 4.36 -9.47 -12.95
CA SER A 242 3.53 -8.38 -13.42
C SER A 242 4.17 -6.99 -13.22
N LEU A 243 5.22 -6.86 -12.42
CA LEU A 243 5.96 -5.60 -12.26
C LEU A 243 6.50 -5.06 -13.59
N ASP A 244 6.85 -5.93 -14.54
CA ASP A 244 7.30 -5.55 -15.88
C ASP A 244 6.19 -4.89 -16.74
N LEU A 245 4.91 -5.06 -16.35
CA LEU A 245 3.76 -4.44 -17.02
C LEU A 245 3.55 -2.98 -16.63
N ILE A 246 4.20 -2.50 -15.57
CA ILE A 246 4.08 -1.11 -15.13
C ILE A 246 4.53 -0.18 -16.28
N PRO A 247 3.78 0.90 -16.59
CA PRO A 247 4.14 1.82 -17.69
C PRO A 247 5.53 2.45 -17.53
N MET A 248 6.22 2.71 -18.65
CA MET A 248 7.53 3.42 -18.67
C MET A 248 7.45 4.85 -18.14
N SER A 249 6.26 5.44 -18.09
CA SER A 249 6.03 6.80 -17.62
C SER A 249 6.12 6.95 -16.10
N VAL A 250 6.10 5.84 -15.36
CA VAL A 250 6.14 5.86 -13.89
C VAL A 250 7.50 6.33 -13.42
N GLN A 251 7.49 7.29 -12.49
CA GLN A 251 8.67 7.90 -11.88
C GLN A 251 8.73 7.64 -10.37
N THR A 252 7.57 7.53 -9.71
CA THR A 252 7.47 7.24 -8.27
C THR A 252 6.70 5.94 -8.06
N LEU A 253 7.31 5.02 -7.30
CA LEU A 253 6.77 3.70 -6.99
C LEU A 253 6.57 3.51 -5.49
N LEU A 254 5.41 2.99 -5.09
CA LEU A 254 5.11 2.55 -3.73
C LEU A 254 4.60 1.10 -3.77
N VAL A 255 5.39 0.18 -3.25
CA VAL A 255 5.00 -1.24 -3.12
C VAL A 255 4.98 -1.59 -1.65
N ASP A 256 3.79 -1.83 -1.13
CA ASP A 256 3.54 -2.29 0.22
C ASP A 256 3.00 -3.72 0.13
N TYR A 257 3.91 -4.69 0.11
CA TYR A 257 3.63 -6.12 -0.02
C TYR A 257 4.18 -6.88 1.18
N GLN A 258 3.53 -6.68 2.31
CA GLN A 258 3.94 -7.21 3.60
C GLN A 258 3.43 -8.62 3.83
N ARG A 259 4.19 -9.41 4.59
CA ARG A 259 3.73 -10.69 5.09
C ARG A 259 2.73 -10.46 6.23
N GLU A 260 1.66 -11.24 6.25
CA GLU A 260 0.77 -11.30 7.40
C GLU A 260 1.57 -11.63 8.68
N ARG A 261 1.21 -10.99 9.81
CA ARG A 261 2.00 -11.01 11.04
C ARG A 261 2.03 -12.41 11.66
N ILE A 262 3.23 -12.89 12.00
CA ILE A 262 3.42 -14.13 12.76
C ILE A 262 3.49 -13.77 14.24
N LEU A 263 2.47 -14.15 15.01
CA LEU A 263 2.29 -13.76 16.41
C LEU A 263 3.13 -14.64 17.36
N GLY A 264 3.26 -15.93 17.04
CA GLY A 264 4.03 -16.90 17.80
C GLY A 264 5.48 -16.95 17.30
N GLN A 265 6.39 -16.24 17.96
CA GLN A 265 7.79 -16.17 17.54
C GLN A 265 8.60 -17.45 17.83
N THR A 266 7.97 -18.46 18.45
CA THR A 266 8.49 -19.83 18.56
C THR A 266 8.31 -20.61 17.27
N TYR A 267 7.39 -20.21 16.40
CA TYR A 267 7.20 -20.80 15.09
C TYR A 267 8.39 -20.46 14.19
N ASN A 268 8.87 -21.46 13.45
CA ASN A 268 9.91 -21.29 12.43
C ASN A 268 9.24 -21.24 11.05
N PRO A 269 9.10 -20.06 10.44
CA PRO A 269 8.49 -19.95 9.13
C PRO A 269 9.35 -20.68 8.09
N PRO A 270 8.75 -21.43 7.16
CA PRO A 270 9.49 -22.04 6.07
C PRO A 270 10.00 -20.95 5.11
N SER A 271 11.03 -21.32 4.34
CA SER A 271 11.53 -20.47 3.26
C SER A 271 10.50 -20.36 2.14
N ILE A 272 10.36 -19.15 1.59
CA ILE A 272 9.59 -18.86 0.38
C ILE A 272 10.47 -18.77 -0.87
N ILE A 273 11.77 -19.07 -0.74
CA ILE A 273 12.71 -19.11 -1.87
C ILE A 273 12.53 -20.46 -2.58
N PRO A 274 12.29 -20.48 -3.90
CA PRO A 274 12.14 -21.74 -4.63
C PRO A 274 13.44 -22.55 -4.58
N VAL A 275 13.34 -23.81 -4.12
CA VAL A 275 14.47 -24.75 -3.95
C VAL A 275 15.32 -24.90 -5.21
N GLU A 276 14.70 -24.82 -6.38
CA GLU A 276 15.37 -24.98 -7.68
C GLU A 276 16.21 -23.76 -8.10
N SER A 277 15.81 -22.56 -7.67
CA SER A 277 16.39 -21.30 -8.17
C SER A 277 17.44 -20.70 -7.24
N ASN A 278 17.36 -21.00 -5.93
CA ASN A 278 18.12 -20.33 -4.86
C ASN A 278 18.06 -18.79 -4.94
N ARG A 279 17.05 -18.21 -5.62
CA ARG A 279 16.89 -16.77 -5.82
C ARG A 279 15.47 -16.36 -5.51
N GLU A 280 15.35 -15.24 -4.82
CA GLU A 280 14.05 -14.69 -4.46
C GLU A 280 13.46 -13.88 -5.62
N VAL A 281 12.34 -14.38 -6.17
CA VAL A 281 11.75 -13.90 -7.44
C VAL A 281 11.29 -12.44 -7.34
N LEU A 282 10.74 -12.02 -6.20
CA LEU A 282 10.28 -10.64 -6.02
C LEU A 282 11.46 -9.66 -5.91
N SER A 283 12.51 -10.03 -5.19
CA SER A 283 13.74 -9.24 -5.05
C SER A 283 14.36 -8.96 -6.41
N GLU A 284 14.44 -9.99 -7.26
CA GLU A 284 14.93 -9.83 -8.63
C GLU A 284 14.02 -8.96 -9.50
N ALA A 285 12.70 -9.12 -9.41
CA ALA A 285 11.75 -8.30 -10.17
C ALA A 285 11.78 -6.83 -9.74
N VAL A 286 11.81 -6.55 -8.44
CA VAL A 286 11.91 -5.20 -7.89
C VAL A 286 13.25 -4.56 -8.28
N ARG A 287 14.36 -5.31 -8.22
CA ARG A 287 15.67 -4.85 -8.70
C ARG A 287 15.62 -4.43 -10.16
N ARG A 288 15.09 -5.29 -11.05
CA ARG A 288 14.96 -4.96 -12.49
C ARG A 288 14.10 -3.72 -12.71
N LEU A 289 12.99 -3.60 -12.00
CA LEU A 289 12.13 -2.43 -12.07
C LEU A 289 12.84 -1.16 -11.57
N ALA A 290 13.60 -1.24 -10.48
CA ALA A 290 14.35 -0.12 -9.92
C ALA A 290 15.46 0.38 -10.85
N GLN A 291 16.06 -0.52 -11.63
CA GLN A 291 17.11 -0.21 -12.60
C GLN A 291 16.56 0.40 -13.90
N ARG A 292 15.23 0.45 -14.08
CA ARG A 292 14.58 1.01 -15.27
C ARG A 292 14.85 2.51 -15.39
N HIS A 293 15.16 2.93 -16.62
CA HIS A 293 15.26 4.35 -16.94
C HIS A 293 13.90 5.05 -16.73
N GLY A 294 13.87 6.07 -15.85
CA GLY A 294 12.69 6.87 -15.57
C GLY A 294 12.23 6.82 -14.12
N ILE A 295 12.52 5.73 -13.39
CA ILE A 295 12.23 5.64 -11.96
C ILE A 295 13.17 6.58 -11.19
N ARG A 296 12.57 7.44 -10.37
CA ARG A 296 13.27 8.41 -9.51
C ARG A 296 13.11 8.09 -8.04
N GLU A 297 11.97 7.53 -7.65
CA GLU A 297 11.63 7.30 -6.26
C GLU A 297 11.01 5.91 -6.08
N ILE A 298 11.50 5.17 -5.09
CA ILE A 298 10.94 3.88 -4.67
C ILE A 298 10.71 3.89 -3.17
N THR A 299 9.51 3.47 -2.77
CA THR A 299 9.19 3.07 -1.41
C THR A 299 8.76 1.61 -1.44
N LEU A 300 9.50 0.75 -0.74
CA LEU A 300 9.26 -0.69 -0.69
C LEU A 300 9.06 -1.11 0.77
N LEU A 301 7.88 -1.63 1.10
CA LEU A 301 7.59 -2.32 2.35
C LEU A 301 7.30 -3.77 2.00
N ALA A 302 8.29 -4.65 2.11
CA ALA A 302 8.13 -6.04 1.72
C ALA A 302 9.13 -6.96 2.43
N SER A 303 8.79 -8.25 2.55
CA SER A 303 9.77 -9.27 2.88
C SER A 303 10.57 -9.61 1.62
N VAL A 304 11.74 -9.01 1.43
CA VAL A 304 12.69 -9.24 0.32
C VAL A 304 14.11 -9.35 0.90
N ASP A 305 15.07 -9.89 0.15
CA ASP A 305 16.45 -10.02 0.60
C ASP A 305 17.34 -8.86 0.11
N SER A 306 18.62 -8.87 0.49
CA SER A 306 19.58 -7.83 0.09
C SER A 306 19.92 -7.86 -1.40
N ALA A 307 19.48 -8.87 -2.16
CA ALA A 307 19.72 -8.95 -3.59
C ALA A 307 19.06 -7.81 -4.36
N ILE A 308 18.07 -7.10 -3.80
CA ILE A 308 17.50 -5.88 -4.38
C ILE A 308 18.55 -4.81 -4.69
N PHE A 309 19.69 -4.83 -3.98
CA PHE A 309 20.81 -3.90 -4.13
C PHE A 309 21.95 -4.45 -4.99
N GLN A 310 21.82 -5.64 -5.58
CA GLN A 310 22.88 -6.18 -6.44
C GLN A 310 22.97 -5.38 -7.75
N PRO A 311 24.15 -4.83 -8.11
CA PRO A 311 24.32 -4.18 -9.39
C PRO A 311 24.16 -5.18 -10.54
N SER A 312 23.62 -4.74 -11.66
CA SER A 312 23.74 -5.47 -12.93
C SER A 312 25.18 -5.38 -13.45
N THR A 313 25.51 -6.11 -14.51
CA THR A 313 26.86 -6.12 -15.10
C THR A 313 27.27 -4.79 -15.76
N GLU A 314 26.42 -3.76 -15.74
CA GLU A 314 26.65 -2.46 -16.35
C GLU A 314 27.17 -1.40 -15.36
N SER A 315 27.92 -0.40 -15.85
CA SER A 315 28.59 0.60 -15.00
C SER A 315 27.65 1.56 -14.25
N SER A 316 26.43 1.81 -14.76
CA SER A 316 25.40 2.66 -14.13
C SER A 316 24.07 1.93 -14.04
N CYS A 317 23.95 1.07 -13.04
CA CYS A 317 22.80 0.18 -12.85
C CYS A 317 21.49 0.93 -12.50
N TRP A 318 21.56 2.11 -11.85
CA TRP A 318 20.39 2.92 -11.48
C TRP A 318 20.53 4.36 -11.97
N PRO A 319 20.28 4.63 -13.27
CA PRO A 319 20.68 5.88 -13.91
C PRO A 319 19.89 7.13 -13.48
N THR A 320 18.66 6.93 -12.95
CA THR A 320 17.73 8.02 -12.64
C THR A 320 17.26 8.05 -11.19
N LEU A 321 17.61 7.05 -10.39
CA LEU A 321 17.07 6.89 -9.04
C LEU A 321 17.65 7.98 -8.11
N GLU A 322 16.76 8.77 -7.51
CA GLU A 322 17.06 9.87 -6.59
C GLU A 322 16.75 9.49 -5.13
N SER A 323 15.77 8.62 -4.90
CA SER A 323 15.36 8.18 -3.57
C SER A 323 14.96 6.70 -3.53
N PHE A 324 15.46 5.95 -2.56
CA PHE A 324 15.04 4.57 -2.30
C PHE A 324 14.82 4.38 -0.78
N THR A 325 13.57 4.16 -0.38
CA THR A 325 13.22 3.75 0.98
C THR A 325 12.79 2.29 0.98
N PHE A 326 13.44 1.48 1.81
CA PHE A 326 13.14 0.08 2.00
C PHE A 326 12.86 -0.21 3.47
N ALA A 327 11.76 -0.91 3.72
CA ALA A 327 11.38 -1.41 5.03
C ALA A 327 11.07 -2.91 4.92
N PHE A 328 11.67 -3.70 5.82
CA PHE A 328 11.44 -5.14 5.89
C PHE A 328 10.86 -5.55 7.24
N CYS A 329 10.12 -6.66 7.21
CA CYS A 329 9.41 -7.23 8.36
C CYS A 329 10.31 -8.17 9.19
N ASP A 330 9.74 -8.76 10.24
CA ASP A 330 10.44 -9.62 11.19
C ASP A 330 11.01 -10.94 10.63
N VAL A 331 10.59 -11.32 9.42
CA VAL A 331 10.96 -12.60 8.80
C VAL A 331 11.44 -12.36 7.37
N LEU A 332 12.64 -12.85 7.07
CA LEU A 332 13.24 -12.81 5.73
C LEU A 332 12.58 -13.84 4.79
N PRO A 333 12.77 -13.71 3.46
CA PRO A 333 12.30 -14.73 2.52
C PRO A 333 12.88 -16.14 2.76
N SER A 334 14.04 -16.24 3.41
CA SER A 334 14.61 -17.52 3.85
C SER A 334 13.79 -18.22 4.95
N GLY A 335 12.81 -17.54 5.55
CA GLY A 335 12.10 -18.00 6.75
C GLY A 335 12.82 -17.64 8.06
N GLU A 336 14.01 -17.05 7.96
CA GLU A 336 14.81 -16.64 9.11
C GLU A 336 14.21 -15.42 9.80
N TRP A 337 14.09 -15.49 11.13
CA TRP A 337 13.75 -14.34 11.96
C TRP A 337 14.90 -13.33 12.01
N VAL A 338 14.57 -12.06 11.79
CA VAL A 338 15.56 -10.96 11.85
C VAL A 338 15.99 -10.62 13.28
N ALA A 339 15.19 -11.04 14.26
CA ALA A 339 15.43 -10.81 15.67
C ALA A 339 15.59 -12.13 16.46
N THR A 340 16.35 -12.05 17.55
CA THR A 340 16.54 -13.09 18.56
C THR A 340 15.97 -12.63 19.91
N GLY A 341 15.71 -13.59 20.79
CA GLY A 341 15.17 -13.35 22.12
C GLY A 341 15.46 -14.54 23.02
N GLU A 342 15.56 -14.29 24.33
CA GLU A 342 16.03 -15.28 25.30
C GLU A 342 14.89 -15.98 26.06
N ASN A 343 13.66 -15.44 26.05
CA ASN A 343 12.57 -15.95 26.88
C ASN A 343 11.26 -16.12 26.10
N PRO A 344 11.00 -17.28 25.47
CA PRO A 344 9.63 -17.63 25.08
C PRO A 344 8.75 -17.77 26.34
N LEU A 345 7.43 -17.61 26.19
CA LEU A 345 6.48 -18.00 27.24
C LEU A 345 6.78 -19.43 27.75
N SER A 346 6.61 -19.66 29.06
CA SER A 346 6.70 -21.00 29.64
C SER A 346 5.55 -21.89 29.15
N ALA A 347 5.70 -23.21 29.25
CA ALA A 347 4.66 -24.15 28.81
C ALA A 347 3.31 -23.92 29.51
N GLU A 348 3.33 -23.50 30.77
CA GLU A 348 2.13 -23.17 31.56
C GLU A 348 1.47 -21.88 31.07
N GLU A 349 2.25 -20.84 30.76
CA GLU A 349 1.75 -19.57 30.20
C GLU A 349 1.20 -19.76 28.78
N GLU A 350 1.86 -20.59 27.96
CA GLU A 350 1.34 -20.96 26.65
C GLU A 350 0.02 -21.74 26.76
N GLU A 351 -0.10 -22.68 27.70
CA GLU A 351 -1.33 -23.43 27.93
C GLU A 351 -2.47 -22.53 28.43
N TYR A 352 -2.16 -21.57 29.32
CA TYR A 352 -3.12 -20.56 29.77
C TYR A 352 -3.62 -19.69 28.63
N GLN A 353 -2.72 -19.15 27.80
CA GLN A 353 -3.13 -18.37 26.63
C GLN A 353 -3.87 -19.20 25.59
N ARG A 354 -3.47 -20.45 25.34
CA ARG A 354 -4.23 -21.37 24.47
C ARG A 354 -5.63 -21.60 25.01
N GLN A 355 -5.79 -21.70 26.33
CA GLN A 355 -7.08 -21.90 26.96
C GLN A 355 -7.94 -20.64 26.85
N GLU A 356 -7.41 -19.44 27.08
CA GLU A 356 -8.11 -18.17 26.83
C GLU A 356 -8.51 -18.02 25.35
N VAL A 357 -7.61 -18.35 24.42
CA VAL A 357 -7.90 -18.34 22.97
C VAL A 357 -8.98 -19.38 22.63
N ARG A 358 -8.95 -20.59 23.20
CA ARG A 358 -9.97 -21.63 23.01
C ARG A 358 -11.33 -21.24 23.59
N GLU A 359 -11.34 -20.57 24.74
CA GLU A 359 -12.56 -20.08 25.40
C GLU A 359 -13.14 -18.86 24.67
N GLY A 360 -12.30 -18.03 24.05
CA GLY A 360 -12.69 -16.93 23.16
C GLY A 360 -13.07 -17.37 21.73
N MET A 361 -12.50 -18.46 21.24
CA MET A 361 -12.77 -19.09 19.93
C MET A 361 -13.64 -20.34 20.11
N ALA A 362 -14.81 -20.19 20.71
CA ALA A 362 -15.81 -21.26 20.88
C ALA A 362 -16.37 -21.82 19.55
N ASP A 363 -15.82 -21.43 18.41
CA ASP A 363 -16.27 -21.81 17.08
C ASP A 363 -15.04 -22.19 16.24
N GLY A 364 -15.03 -23.38 15.66
CA GLY A 364 -13.85 -24.08 15.11
C GLY A 364 -13.15 -23.39 13.92
N HIS A 365 -12.60 -22.21 14.14
CA HIS A 365 -11.83 -21.42 13.18
C HIS A 365 -10.39 -21.93 13.09
N TYR A 366 -9.87 -22.04 11.85
CA TYR A 366 -8.51 -22.51 11.59
C TYR A 366 -7.51 -21.37 11.78
N CYS A 367 -6.68 -21.46 12.81
CA CYS A 367 -5.53 -20.57 12.96
C CYS A 367 -4.33 -21.10 12.18
N PRO A 368 -3.70 -20.31 11.28
CA PRO A 368 -2.44 -20.69 10.66
C PRO A 368 -1.35 -20.97 11.72
N PRO A 369 -0.43 -21.92 11.46
CA PRO A 369 0.75 -22.12 12.29
C PRO A 369 1.51 -20.82 12.55
N GLY A 370 1.79 -20.54 13.83
CA GLY A 370 2.47 -19.32 14.27
C GLY A 370 1.55 -18.13 14.52
N CYS A 371 0.22 -18.30 14.44
CA CYS A 371 -0.76 -17.26 14.78
C CYS A 371 -1.66 -17.67 15.95
N GLU A 372 -1.48 -18.86 16.51
CA GLU A 372 -2.38 -19.42 17.52
C GLU A 372 -2.31 -18.66 18.84
N ILE A 373 -1.14 -18.11 19.17
CA ILE A 373 -0.81 -17.48 20.45
C ILE A 373 0.13 -16.32 20.15
N GLU A 374 -0.15 -15.16 20.74
CA GLU A 374 0.82 -14.07 20.74
C GLU A 374 1.95 -14.38 21.73
N ASN A 375 3.09 -14.81 21.19
CA ASN A 375 4.30 -15.09 21.95
C ASN A 375 5.44 -14.26 21.34
N SER A 376 5.48 -12.98 21.71
CA SER A 376 6.47 -12.02 21.23
C SER A 376 7.60 -11.83 22.23
N PHE A 377 8.75 -12.45 21.96
CA PHE A 377 9.94 -12.42 22.83
C PHE A 377 11.25 -12.05 22.11
N LYS A 378 11.30 -12.19 20.78
CA LYS A 378 12.39 -11.74 19.92
C LYS A 378 12.41 -10.22 19.92
N SER A 379 13.42 -9.67 20.55
CA SER A 379 13.56 -8.23 20.84
C SER A 379 14.88 -7.65 20.34
N ARG A 380 15.92 -8.46 20.17
CA ARG A 380 17.26 -8.02 19.74
C ARG A 380 17.48 -8.35 18.27
N MET A 381 18.07 -7.44 17.51
CA MET A 381 18.42 -7.72 16.11
C MET A 381 19.47 -8.84 16.07
N LYS A 382 19.29 -9.82 15.18
CA LYS A 382 20.27 -10.89 14.98
C LYS A 382 21.54 -10.30 14.35
N GLU A 383 22.69 -10.69 14.86
CA GLU A 383 23.99 -10.26 14.36
C GLU A 383 24.16 -10.61 12.87
N GLY A 384 24.79 -9.71 12.10
CA GLY A 384 25.08 -9.88 10.67
C GLY A 384 23.96 -9.50 9.71
N ILE A 385 22.68 -9.53 10.12
CA ILE A 385 21.55 -9.25 9.20
C ILE A 385 21.62 -7.83 8.63
N MET A 386 21.75 -6.82 9.49
CA MET A 386 21.88 -5.44 9.01
C MET A 386 23.17 -5.20 8.22
N ASP A 387 24.25 -5.89 8.59
CA ASP A 387 25.54 -5.75 7.91
C ASP A 387 25.44 -6.21 6.45
N HIS A 388 24.69 -7.28 6.17
CA HIS A 388 24.41 -7.72 4.80
C HIS A 388 23.68 -6.65 3.97
N PHE A 389 22.67 -5.97 4.54
CA PHE A 389 21.97 -4.89 3.85
C PHE A 389 22.87 -3.66 3.66
N LEU A 390 23.67 -3.31 4.67
CA LEU A 390 24.63 -2.21 4.61
C LEU A 390 25.67 -2.42 3.51
N LEU A 391 26.26 -3.61 3.44
CA LEU A 391 27.23 -3.99 2.42
C LEU A 391 26.63 -3.90 1.01
N ALA A 392 25.47 -4.53 0.81
CA ALA A 392 24.81 -4.54 -0.49
C ALA A 392 24.40 -3.13 -0.93
N ALA A 393 23.85 -2.32 0.00
CA ALA A 393 23.51 -0.93 -0.25
C ALA A 393 24.73 -0.07 -0.62
N ALA A 394 25.84 -0.20 0.11
CA ALA A 394 27.07 0.53 -0.20
C ALA A 394 27.56 0.26 -1.62
N GLN A 395 27.57 -1.02 -2.02
CA GLN A 395 27.93 -1.42 -3.38
C GLN A 395 26.96 -0.82 -4.41
N ALA A 396 25.66 -0.82 -4.13
CA ALA A 396 24.65 -0.28 -5.02
C ALA A 396 24.80 1.24 -5.23
N VAL A 397 25.07 1.99 -4.15
CA VAL A 397 25.20 3.46 -4.17
C VAL A 397 26.33 3.92 -5.11
N CYS A 398 27.41 3.14 -5.24
CA CYS A 398 28.48 3.40 -6.21
C CYS A 398 27.97 3.42 -7.68
N HIS A 399 26.82 2.79 -7.95
CA HIS A 399 26.19 2.67 -9.26
C HIS A 399 24.89 3.48 -9.39
N MET A 400 24.60 4.37 -8.44
CA MET A 400 23.42 5.22 -8.41
C MET A 400 23.81 6.71 -8.53
N PRO A 401 24.20 7.22 -9.71
CA PRO A 401 24.80 8.56 -9.86
C PRO A 401 23.91 9.75 -9.45
N LYS A 402 22.61 9.55 -9.27
CA LYS A 402 21.65 10.60 -8.88
C LYS A 402 21.05 10.40 -7.48
N ILE A 403 21.47 9.37 -6.76
CA ILE A 403 20.92 9.08 -5.44
C ILE A 403 21.16 10.25 -4.50
N ARG A 404 20.10 10.72 -3.86
CA ARG A 404 20.14 11.74 -2.81
C ARG A 404 19.82 11.15 -1.47
N LYS A 405 19.01 10.10 -1.43
CA LYS A 405 18.50 9.48 -0.21
C LYS A 405 18.33 7.97 -0.40
N LEU A 406 18.91 7.18 0.50
CA LEU A 406 18.70 5.74 0.60
C LEU A 406 18.41 5.41 2.07
N SER A 407 17.30 4.75 2.36
CA SER A 407 16.94 4.37 3.73
C SER A 407 16.56 2.90 3.75
N VAL A 408 17.12 2.15 4.72
CA VAL A 408 16.78 0.75 4.98
C VAL A 408 16.44 0.62 6.45
N ARG A 409 15.23 0.16 6.76
CA ARG A 409 14.76 0.02 8.14
C ARG A 409 14.06 -1.31 8.39
N HIS A 410 14.25 -1.85 9.58
CA HIS A 410 13.41 -2.90 10.11
C HIS A 410 12.20 -2.27 10.79
N VAL A 411 10.98 -2.65 10.38
CA VAL A 411 9.74 -2.16 10.98
C VAL A 411 9.16 -3.25 11.86
N PHE A 412 9.00 -2.93 13.14
CA PHE A 412 8.28 -3.76 14.11
C PHE A 412 6.86 -3.21 14.23
N ASP A 413 5.90 -3.95 13.69
CA ASP A 413 4.48 -3.58 13.62
C ASP A 413 4.13 -2.43 12.64
N PRO A 414 3.56 -2.74 11.45
CA PRO A 414 3.05 -1.73 10.53
C PRO A 414 1.59 -1.31 10.80
N THR A 415 0.91 -1.92 11.79
CA THR A 415 -0.53 -1.73 12.05
C THR A 415 -0.83 -0.84 13.25
N ASP A 416 0.05 -0.77 14.25
CA ASP A 416 -0.04 0.19 15.34
C ASP A 416 0.80 1.43 15.03
N PHE A 417 0.13 2.52 14.66
CA PHE A 417 0.73 3.82 14.33
C PHE A 417 1.16 4.63 15.58
N GLU A 418 0.97 4.08 16.78
CA GLU A 418 1.50 4.69 18.01
C GLU A 418 2.98 4.34 18.15
N GLU A 419 3.80 5.19 17.54
CA GLU A 419 5.27 5.17 17.48
C GLU A 419 5.85 4.10 16.55
N ASP A 420 6.37 4.56 15.41
CA ASP A 420 7.14 3.82 14.41
C ASP A 420 8.42 3.25 15.07
N ILE A 421 8.30 2.13 15.82
CA ILE A 421 9.40 1.50 16.55
C ILE A 421 10.29 0.74 15.56
N SER A 422 11.04 1.49 14.75
CA SER A 422 12.16 0.93 14.01
C SER A 422 13.19 0.39 15.02
N ARG A 423 13.49 -0.92 15.00
CA ARG A 423 14.48 -1.51 15.92
C ARG A 423 15.91 -1.24 15.47
N ALA A 424 16.11 -1.25 14.17
CA ALA A 424 17.38 -0.99 13.53
C ALA A 424 17.18 -0.48 12.10
N GLY A 425 18.14 0.28 11.60
CA GLY A 425 18.15 0.75 10.22
C GLY A 425 19.35 1.61 9.91
N PHE A 426 19.47 2.03 8.67
CA PHE A 426 20.42 3.06 8.26
C PHE A 426 19.80 3.97 7.21
N SER A 427 20.29 5.20 7.15
CA SER A 427 19.96 6.15 6.11
C SER A 427 21.25 6.74 5.57
N PHE A 428 21.32 6.87 4.26
CA PHE A 428 22.32 7.61 3.55
C PHE A 428 21.66 8.81 2.88
N SER A 429 22.27 9.98 3.03
CA SER A 429 21.86 11.19 2.33
C SER A 429 23.09 11.93 1.82
N THR A 430 22.98 12.55 0.64
CA THR A 430 24.05 13.40 0.13
C THR A 430 24.30 14.65 0.99
N ALA A 431 23.33 15.01 1.84
CA ALA A 431 23.44 16.14 2.75
C ALA A 431 24.06 15.78 4.10
N THR A 432 23.75 14.61 4.65
CA THR A 432 24.09 14.22 6.03
C THR A 432 25.04 13.02 6.11
N GLY A 433 25.37 12.37 4.99
CA GLY A 433 26.22 11.19 4.95
C GLY A 433 25.47 9.93 5.40
N LEU A 434 26.20 8.97 5.98
CA LEU A 434 25.63 7.72 6.48
C LEU A 434 25.29 7.84 7.98
N MET A 435 24.04 7.54 8.30
CA MET A 435 23.51 7.41 9.66
C MET A 435 23.06 5.98 9.90
N VAL A 436 23.38 5.43 11.07
CA VAL A 436 22.95 4.09 11.51
C VAL A 436 22.17 4.24 12.81
N LEU A 437 20.99 3.62 12.86
CA LEU A 437 20.07 3.63 14.00
C LEU A 437 19.93 2.22 14.59
N GLY A 438 19.88 2.12 15.92
CA GLY A 438 19.61 0.86 16.62
C GLY A 438 19.17 1.08 18.09
N LYS A 439 18.10 0.39 18.52
CA LYS A 439 17.53 0.47 19.88
C LYS A 439 18.41 -0.19 20.97
N THR A 440 19.21 -1.19 20.59
CA THR A 440 20.10 -1.94 21.48
C THR A 440 21.31 -2.39 20.67
N ASP A 441 22.52 -2.13 21.18
CA ASP A 441 23.80 -2.46 20.55
C ASP A 441 23.82 -2.09 19.07
N VAL A 442 24.12 -0.82 18.76
CA VAL A 442 24.33 -0.37 17.37
C VAL A 442 25.13 -1.44 16.66
N PRO A 443 24.62 -2.03 15.56
CA PRO A 443 25.35 -3.06 14.85
C PRO A 443 26.73 -2.46 14.55
N ILE A 444 27.76 -3.01 15.18
CA ILE A 444 29.13 -2.61 14.92
C ILE A 444 29.30 -2.88 13.44
N LEU A 445 29.32 -1.81 12.64
CA LEU A 445 29.56 -1.91 11.20
C LEU A 445 30.79 -2.78 11.02
N SER A 446 30.68 -3.85 10.23
CA SER A 446 31.86 -4.64 9.92
C SER A 446 32.91 -3.73 9.27
N HIS A 447 34.18 -4.09 9.40
CA HIS A 447 35.24 -3.36 8.73
C HIS A 447 35.00 -3.29 7.22
N GLU A 448 34.45 -4.37 6.66
CA GLU A 448 34.08 -4.44 5.25
C GLU A 448 32.96 -3.45 4.89
N ALA A 449 31.86 -3.40 5.68
CA ALA A 449 30.76 -2.47 5.45
C ALA A 449 31.24 -1.02 5.52
N LEU A 450 32.13 -0.72 6.47
CA LEU A 450 32.73 0.60 6.60
C LEU A 450 33.54 1.00 5.37
N GLU A 451 34.46 0.15 4.91
CA GLU A 451 35.29 0.47 3.74
C GLU A 451 34.46 0.57 2.45
N ALA A 452 33.40 -0.23 2.33
CA ALA A 452 32.44 -0.12 1.24
C ALA A 452 31.74 1.25 1.25
N TRP A 453 31.24 1.70 2.41
CA TRP A 453 30.59 3.00 2.54
C TRP A 453 31.53 4.19 2.36
N LYS A 454 32.80 4.09 2.80
CA LYS A 454 33.82 5.09 2.48
C LYS A 454 34.03 5.21 0.96
N THR A 455 33.97 4.10 0.25
CA THR A 455 34.08 4.07 -1.21
C THR A 455 32.84 4.71 -1.84
N ALA A 456 31.65 4.31 -1.41
CA ALA A 456 30.38 4.87 -1.87
C ALA A 456 30.25 6.38 -1.63
N MET A 457 30.69 6.88 -0.48
CA MET A 457 30.62 8.32 -0.21
C MET A 457 31.60 9.13 -1.07
N LYS A 458 32.77 8.56 -1.40
CA LYS A 458 33.71 9.17 -2.35
C LYS A 458 33.13 9.30 -3.76
N THR A 459 32.30 8.36 -4.22
CA THR A 459 31.68 8.47 -5.55
C THR A 459 30.68 9.63 -5.66
N HIS A 460 30.25 10.18 -4.52
CA HIS A 460 29.31 11.28 -4.42
C HIS A 460 29.93 12.57 -3.85
N ASP A 461 31.26 12.64 -3.77
CA ASP A 461 32.02 13.78 -3.21
C ASP A 461 31.63 14.16 -1.77
N ILE A 462 31.19 13.18 -0.97
CA ILE A 462 30.80 13.39 0.43
C ILE A 462 31.96 13.01 1.34
N VAL A 463 32.31 13.91 2.27
CA VAL A 463 33.28 13.60 3.33
C VAL A 463 32.61 12.66 4.34
N PHE A 464 33.22 11.51 4.57
CA PHE A 464 32.74 10.54 5.55
C PHE A 464 32.87 11.12 6.97
N ASP A 465 31.77 11.64 7.50
CA ASP A 465 31.60 12.00 8.91
C ASP A 465 30.61 11.01 9.54
N ARG A 466 31.03 10.32 10.61
CA ARG A 466 30.20 9.27 11.22
C ARG A 466 29.21 9.90 12.18
N CYS A 467 27.92 9.71 11.94
CA CYS A 467 26.91 9.91 12.97
C CYS A 467 26.35 8.55 13.41
N LEU A 468 26.96 7.96 14.45
CA LEU A 468 26.40 6.81 15.16
C LEU A 468 25.56 7.36 16.32
N THR A 469 24.25 7.12 16.32
CA THR A 469 23.38 7.58 17.41
C THR A 469 22.53 6.43 17.95
N ASN A 470 22.48 6.32 19.28
CA ASN A 470 21.63 5.34 19.99
C ASN A 470 20.31 6.00 20.44
N GLU A 471 20.14 7.30 20.20
CA GLU A 471 19.04 8.10 20.70
C GLU A 471 17.92 8.20 19.66
N LEU A 472 16.79 7.54 19.93
CA LEU A 472 15.55 7.68 19.16
C LEU A 472 15.02 9.12 19.14
N ASP A 473 15.31 9.90 20.19
CA ASP A 473 14.95 11.33 20.25
C ASP A 473 15.66 12.16 19.16
N VAL A 474 16.82 11.71 18.71
CA VAL A 474 17.53 12.30 17.55
C VAL A 474 16.92 11.80 16.25
N ALA A 475 16.48 10.53 16.16
CA ALA A 475 15.75 10.01 15.02
C ALA A 475 14.41 10.73 14.78
N GLY A 476 13.71 11.18 15.85
CA GLY A 476 12.53 12.04 15.75
C GLY A 476 12.81 13.41 15.11
N LYS A 477 14.00 14.00 15.36
CA LYS A 477 14.46 15.22 14.66
C LYS A 477 14.78 14.99 13.20
N TYR A 478 15.21 13.78 12.83
CA TYR A 478 15.54 13.38 11.47
C TYR A 478 14.44 12.51 10.83
N ALA A 479 13.23 12.45 11.39
CA ALA A 479 12.15 11.59 10.87
C ALA A 479 11.84 11.89 9.39
N ASN A 480 11.99 13.15 8.98
CA ASN A 480 11.90 13.59 7.58
C ASN A 480 12.98 12.96 6.68
N GLU A 481 14.14 12.58 7.22
CA GLU A 481 15.22 11.86 6.52
C GLU A 481 14.95 10.36 6.39
N PHE A 482 13.94 9.80 7.06
CA PHE A 482 13.56 8.38 6.95
C PHE A 482 12.22 8.17 6.24
N GLY A 483 11.34 9.18 6.21
CA GLY A 483 10.04 9.11 5.53
C GLY A 483 10.12 9.28 4.01
N PRO A 484 9.33 8.53 3.20
CA PRO A 484 9.16 8.82 1.78
C PRO A 484 8.52 10.20 1.51
N GLU A 485 8.80 10.81 0.36
CA GLU A 485 8.03 11.98 -0.13
C GLU A 485 6.64 11.57 -0.66
N PHE A 486 6.47 10.30 -1.04
CA PHE A 486 5.20 9.70 -1.46
C PHE A 486 4.82 8.57 -0.50
N GLN A 487 3.83 8.85 0.34
CA GLN A 487 3.28 7.93 1.34
C GLN A 487 1.78 7.77 1.13
N TRP A 488 1.19 6.80 1.84
CA TRP A 488 -0.26 6.73 2.02
C TRP A 488 -0.72 7.95 2.83
N ASP A 489 -1.78 8.65 2.40
CA ASP A 489 -2.31 9.76 3.19
C ASP A 489 -2.93 9.23 4.50
N GLU A 490 -2.86 10.00 5.59
CA GLU A 490 -3.53 9.65 6.86
C GLU A 490 -5.01 9.28 6.64
N GLN A 491 -5.70 9.96 5.71
CA GLN A 491 -7.10 9.64 5.36
C GLN A 491 -7.29 8.33 4.59
N ASP A 492 -6.27 7.88 3.85
CA ASP A 492 -6.24 6.55 3.22
C ASP A 492 -6.04 5.43 4.26
N VAL A 493 -5.52 5.79 5.45
CA VAL A 493 -5.21 4.89 6.57
C VAL A 493 -6.33 4.88 7.64
N TYR A 494 -7.04 5.99 7.87
CA TYR A 494 -8.14 6.07 8.85
C TYR A 494 -9.49 5.51 8.37
N LEU A 495 -9.55 4.94 7.16
CA LEU A 495 -10.74 4.25 6.65
C LEU A 495 -10.77 2.74 6.96
N PHE A 496 -9.88 2.27 7.84
CA PHE A 496 -9.79 0.89 8.34
C PHE A 496 -10.32 0.74 9.79
#